data_AF-A0A965E1F5-F1
#
_entry.id   AF-A0A965E1F5-F1
#
_cell.length_a   1.000
_cell.length_b   1.000
_cell.length_c   1.000
_cell.angle_alpha   90.00
_cell.angle_beta   90.00
_cell.angle_gamma   90.00
#
_symmetry.space_group_name_H-M   'P 1'
#
loop_
_entity.id
_entity.type
_entity.pdbx_description
1 polymer ?
#
loop_
_entity_poly.entity_id
_entity_poly.type
_entity_poly.pdbx_seq_one_letter_code
_entity_poly.pdbx_strand_id
1 'polypeptide(L)'
;MKLPDFPWDALAPYGQKARAHSQGFIDLSQGTPVDPTPDFIQEELKSSSNSPSYPLTTGSASLREALKGYCVDTLGASGDFDVLPTLGSKELVALLAYLLEAKSVLIPEIAYPTYKVGALLAKAEVIEVGIDAHTWPDRADLAWINSPSNPTGRVHSKAELEAALTWVRKSGATLASDECYLPFTNGIQAHSILEIANGDNRSILALHSLSKRSNMAGYRGAFVAGDSKLIARLLEIRKHMGMMLALPIQNSMAIALSDHSHVEMQAGKYQTRRVVLAKALIEAGFKIEFSEAGLYIWCSRDESDWQSVAWFADLGILVTPGSFYGVKGDRFVRIALTASDENISSAASRIFEAIKHDK
;
A
#
# COMPACT_ATOMS: atom_id res chain seq x y z
N MET A 1 -25.46 -11.00 -1.04
CA MET A 1 -24.20 -10.54 -1.66
C MET A 1 -23.10 -11.49 -1.22
N LYS A 2 -22.41 -12.17 -2.16
CA LYS A 2 -21.30 -13.07 -1.83
C LYS A 2 -20.01 -12.27 -2.00
N LEU A 3 -19.30 -12.00 -0.89
CA LEU A 3 -17.93 -11.52 -0.98
C LEU A 3 -17.06 -12.65 -1.58
N PRO A 4 -16.00 -12.34 -2.34
CA PRO A 4 -15.03 -13.36 -2.71
C PRO A 4 -14.52 -14.05 -1.45
N ASP A 5 -14.22 -15.35 -1.55
CA ASP A 5 -13.55 -16.07 -0.46
C ASP A 5 -12.31 -15.29 -0.04
N PHE A 6 -12.02 -15.27 1.26
CA PHE A 6 -10.86 -14.54 1.74
C PHE A 6 -9.63 -15.20 1.11
N PRO A 7 -8.88 -14.53 0.21
CA PRO A 7 -7.96 -15.22 -0.70
C PRO A 7 -6.92 -16.06 0.05
N TRP A 8 -6.56 -15.61 1.25
CA TRP A 8 -5.58 -16.24 2.13
C TRP A 8 -5.94 -17.65 2.60
N ASP A 9 -7.21 -18.06 2.59
CA ASP A 9 -7.61 -19.43 2.96
C ASP A 9 -7.07 -20.45 1.95
N ALA A 10 -6.98 -20.09 0.66
CA ALA A 10 -6.41 -20.95 -0.38
C ALA A 10 -4.89 -21.18 -0.20
N LEU A 11 -4.21 -20.31 0.57
CA LEU A 11 -2.79 -20.49 0.90
C LEU A 11 -2.57 -21.47 2.06
N ALA A 12 -3.61 -21.88 2.79
CA ALA A 12 -3.47 -22.70 3.99
C ALA A 12 -2.68 -24.02 3.75
N PRO A 13 -2.93 -24.81 2.69
CA PRO A 13 -2.17 -26.04 2.43
C PRO A 13 -0.68 -25.78 2.16
N TYR A 14 -0.38 -24.74 1.39
CA TYR A 14 1.00 -24.33 1.09
C TYR A 14 1.72 -23.80 2.33
N GLY A 15 1.00 -23.05 3.17
CA GLY A 15 1.50 -22.61 4.46
C GLY A 15 1.75 -23.77 5.43
N GLN A 16 0.94 -24.84 5.42
CA GLN A 16 1.20 -26.04 6.23
C GLN A 16 2.47 -26.75 5.75
N LYS A 17 2.61 -26.92 4.42
CA LYS A 17 3.80 -27.50 3.81
C LYS A 17 5.07 -26.71 4.14
N ALA A 18 5.03 -25.38 3.97
CA ALA A 18 6.16 -24.51 4.28
C ALA A 18 6.55 -24.56 5.77
N ARG A 19 5.57 -24.67 6.68
CA ARG A 19 5.83 -24.79 8.12
C ARG A 19 6.46 -26.12 8.53
N ALA A 20 6.29 -27.17 7.73
CA ALA A 20 6.89 -28.48 7.98
C ALA A 20 8.36 -28.58 7.52
N HIS A 21 8.90 -27.55 6.87
CA HIS A 21 10.28 -27.55 6.38
C HIS A 21 11.29 -27.58 7.53
N SER A 22 12.30 -28.45 7.44
CA SER A 22 13.25 -28.75 8.53
C SER A 22 14.09 -27.55 8.97
N GLN A 23 14.34 -26.60 8.06
CA GLN A 23 15.07 -25.37 8.35
C GLN A 23 14.17 -24.24 8.88
N GLY A 24 12.88 -24.49 9.14
CA GLY A 24 11.93 -23.51 9.66
C GLY A 24 11.18 -22.72 8.58
N PHE A 25 10.12 -22.04 9.02
CA PHE A 25 9.16 -21.31 8.18
C PHE A 25 9.56 -19.86 7.90
N ILE A 26 9.44 -19.42 6.65
CA ILE A 26 9.62 -18.03 6.24
C ILE A 26 8.36 -17.52 5.54
N ASP A 27 7.70 -16.52 6.13
CA ASP A 27 6.53 -15.86 5.52
C ASP A 27 6.96 -14.61 4.73
N LEU A 28 6.92 -14.71 3.40
CA LEU A 28 7.08 -13.59 2.47
C LEU A 28 5.75 -13.25 1.76
N SER A 29 4.62 -13.74 2.25
CA SER A 29 3.30 -13.51 1.65
C SER A 29 2.67 -12.21 2.16
N GLN A 30 3.07 -11.72 3.34
CA GLN A 30 2.48 -10.54 3.95
C GLN A 30 3.44 -9.35 3.96
N GLY A 31 2.98 -8.20 3.44
CA GLY A 31 3.73 -6.93 3.48
C GLY A 31 3.68 -6.24 4.85
N THR A 32 3.80 -6.95 5.96
CA THR A 32 3.83 -6.38 7.32
C THR A 32 5.26 -6.19 7.80
N PRO A 33 5.68 -4.99 8.25
CA PRO A 33 7.03 -4.78 8.76
C PRO A 33 7.26 -5.65 10.00
N VAL A 34 8.45 -6.24 10.09
CA VAL A 34 8.94 -6.92 11.30
C VAL A 34 9.99 -6.08 12.06
N ASP A 35 10.55 -5.06 11.41
CA ASP A 35 11.45 -4.11 12.05
C ASP A 35 10.68 -3.31 13.13
N PRO A 36 11.33 -2.95 14.25
CA PRO A 36 10.67 -2.25 15.34
C PRO A 36 10.21 -0.84 14.90
N THR A 37 9.13 -0.37 15.53
CA THR A 37 8.80 1.06 15.52
C THR A 37 9.98 1.85 16.10
N PRO A 38 10.44 2.95 15.48
CA PRO A 38 11.51 3.78 16.04
C PRO A 38 11.26 4.20 17.50
N ASP A 39 12.30 4.17 18.34
CA ASP A 39 12.18 4.36 19.79
C ASP A 39 11.52 5.69 20.18
N PHE A 40 11.84 6.78 19.48
CA PHE A 40 11.23 8.09 19.76
C PHE A 40 9.71 8.10 19.55
N ILE A 41 9.20 7.29 18.61
CA ILE A 41 7.75 7.12 18.38
C ILE A 41 7.13 6.25 19.48
N GLN A 42 7.87 5.22 19.95
CA GLN A 42 7.43 4.38 21.07
C GLN A 42 7.35 5.18 22.37
N GLU A 43 8.35 6.02 22.66
CA GLU A 43 8.34 6.89 23.84
C GLU A 43 7.22 7.92 23.79
N GLU A 44 6.91 8.49 22.61
CA GLU A 44 5.75 9.37 22.45
C GLU A 44 4.41 8.66 22.68
N LEU A 45 4.28 7.42 22.20
CA LEU A 45 3.08 6.62 22.49
C LEU A 45 2.92 6.39 24.00
N LYS A 46 4.01 6.06 24.67
CA LYS A 46 4.05 5.76 26.11
C LYS A 46 3.73 7.00 26.94
N SER A 47 4.35 8.15 26.63
CA SER A 47 4.11 9.42 27.33
C SER A 47 2.66 9.89 27.14
N SER A 48 2.08 9.63 25.98
CA SER A 48 0.70 10.01 25.64
C SER A 48 -0.37 9.00 26.09
N SER A 49 0.00 7.86 26.68
CA SER A 49 -0.91 6.75 26.96
C SER A 49 -2.05 7.07 27.94
N ASN A 50 -1.86 8.03 28.85
CA ASN A 50 -2.92 8.52 29.73
C ASN A 50 -3.85 9.50 28.98
N SER A 51 -4.83 8.96 28.24
CA SER A 51 -5.73 9.73 27.40
C SER A 51 -7.21 9.38 27.65
N PRO A 52 -7.82 9.90 28.73
CA PRO A 52 -9.20 9.53 29.11
C PRO A 52 -10.29 10.21 28.26
N SER A 53 -9.95 11.24 27.48
CA SER A 53 -10.93 12.04 26.72
C SER A 53 -11.08 11.55 25.29
N TYR A 54 -12.29 11.67 24.72
CA TYR A 54 -12.50 11.43 23.30
C TYR A 54 -11.74 12.46 22.45
N PRO A 55 -10.91 12.02 21.49
CA PRO A 55 -10.25 12.92 20.56
C PRO A 55 -11.20 13.42 19.48
N LEU A 56 -10.82 14.50 18.81
CA LEU A 56 -11.58 15.04 17.68
C LEU A 56 -11.42 14.16 16.43
N THR A 57 -12.50 13.95 15.68
CA THR A 57 -12.48 13.26 14.38
C THR A 57 -11.58 13.97 13.36
N THR A 58 -11.47 15.30 13.44
CA THR A 58 -10.56 16.10 12.62
C THR A 58 -9.07 15.88 12.95
N GLY A 59 -8.75 15.17 14.03
CA GLY A 59 -7.43 15.16 14.64
C GLY A 59 -7.19 16.36 15.56
N SER A 60 -6.16 16.29 16.39
CA SER A 60 -5.66 17.40 17.21
C SER A 60 -5.10 18.52 16.33
N ALA A 61 -4.93 19.72 16.88
CA ALA A 61 -4.30 20.82 16.14
C ALA A 61 -2.87 20.46 15.71
N SER A 62 -2.07 19.91 16.62
CA SER A 62 -0.70 19.47 16.35
C SER A 62 -0.62 18.40 15.25
N LEU A 63 -1.54 17.43 15.24
CA LEU A 63 -1.57 16.43 14.18
C LEU A 63 -1.91 17.07 12.83
N ARG A 64 -2.93 17.95 12.77
CA ARG A 64 -3.28 18.60 11.51
C ARG A 64 -2.14 19.46 10.96
N GLU A 65 -1.40 20.16 11.84
CA GLU A 65 -0.20 20.91 11.45
C GLU A 65 0.88 19.98 10.88
N ALA A 66 1.21 18.88 11.58
CA ALA A 66 2.19 17.90 11.09
C ALA A 66 1.78 17.26 9.75
N LEU A 67 0.50 16.94 9.59
CA LEU A 67 -0.05 16.41 8.34
C LEU A 67 0.05 17.41 7.19
N LYS A 68 -0.35 18.67 7.41
CA LYS A 68 -0.24 19.72 6.38
C LYS A 68 1.22 20.01 6.04
N GLY A 69 2.10 20.11 7.04
CA GLY A 69 3.54 20.27 6.84
C GLY A 69 4.13 19.16 5.98
N TYR A 70 3.85 17.90 6.31
CA TYR A 70 4.28 16.76 5.50
C TYR A 70 3.75 16.83 4.05
N CYS A 71 2.49 17.23 3.85
CA CYS A 71 1.93 17.38 2.50
C CYS A 71 2.66 18.45 1.69
N VAL A 72 3.00 19.59 2.29
CA VAL A 72 3.74 20.66 1.60
C VAL A 72 5.18 20.22 1.34
N ASP A 73 5.89 19.79 2.38
CA ASP A 73 7.34 19.59 2.34
C ASP A 73 7.74 18.31 1.60
N THR A 74 6.92 17.26 1.69
CA THR A 74 7.23 15.93 1.13
C THR A 74 6.37 15.57 -0.08
N LEU A 75 5.11 16.02 -0.13
CA LEU A 75 4.19 15.67 -1.22
C LEU A 75 4.04 16.77 -2.27
N GLY A 76 4.71 17.91 -2.10
CA GLY A 76 4.63 19.04 -3.03
C GLY A 76 3.24 19.69 -3.09
N ALA A 77 2.39 19.48 -2.07
CA ALA A 77 1.05 20.03 -2.04
C ALA A 77 1.09 21.56 -1.98
N SER A 78 0.26 22.19 -2.82
CA SER A 78 0.09 23.64 -2.88
C SER A 78 -1.39 23.98 -3.09
N GLY A 79 -1.74 25.28 -3.07
CA GLY A 79 -3.12 25.73 -3.22
C GLY A 79 -4.03 25.38 -2.03
N ASP A 80 -5.33 25.28 -2.29
CA ASP A 80 -6.31 24.87 -1.27
C ASP A 80 -6.36 23.34 -1.16
N PHE A 81 -6.14 22.83 0.05
CA PHE A 81 -6.30 21.43 0.41
C PHE A 81 -6.49 21.27 1.92
N ASP A 82 -7.12 20.15 2.31
CA ASP A 82 -7.23 19.73 3.69
C ASP A 82 -6.63 18.35 3.94
N VAL A 83 -6.59 17.96 5.21
CA VAL A 83 -6.06 16.68 5.69
C VAL A 83 -7.01 16.08 6.70
N LEU A 84 -7.08 14.74 6.75
CA LEU A 84 -7.94 14.02 7.69
C LEU A 84 -7.29 12.70 8.13
N PRO A 85 -7.08 12.47 9.44
CA PRO A 85 -6.57 11.20 9.92
C PRO A 85 -7.60 10.06 9.76
N THR A 86 -7.08 8.86 9.56
CA THR A 86 -7.86 7.62 9.36
C THR A 86 -7.37 6.49 10.25
N LEU A 87 -8.21 5.46 10.44
CA LEU A 87 -7.91 4.29 11.30
C LEU A 87 -7.06 3.26 10.54
N GLY A 88 -5.96 3.75 9.96
CA GLY A 88 -5.13 3.06 8.98
C GLY A 88 -5.71 3.16 7.58
N SER A 89 -4.86 3.14 6.54
CA SER A 89 -5.29 3.39 5.16
C SER A 89 -6.32 2.37 4.66
N LYS A 90 -6.19 1.09 5.07
CA LYS A 90 -7.13 0.03 4.68
C LYS A 90 -8.58 0.32 5.07
N GLU A 91 -8.81 1.01 6.19
CA GLU A 91 -10.16 1.43 6.61
C GLU A 91 -10.78 2.35 5.56
N LEU A 92 -10.08 3.43 5.23
CA LEU A 92 -10.58 4.38 4.23
C LEU A 92 -10.68 3.72 2.85
N VAL A 93 -9.68 2.94 2.43
CA VAL A 93 -9.70 2.23 1.14
C VAL A 93 -10.92 1.32 1.02
N ALA A 94 -11.27 0.57 2.07
CA ALA A 94 -12.42 -0.33 2.05
C ALA A 94 -13.77 0.40 2.10
N LEU A 95 -13.82 1.62 2.66
CA LEU A 95 -15.05 2.37 2.87
C LEU A 95 -15.27 3.51 1.88
N LEU A 96 -14.24 3.99 1.17
CA LEU A 96 -14.31 5.23 0.39
C LEU A 96 -15.44 5.19 -0.65
N ALA A 97 -15.59 4.10 -1.38
CA ALA A 97 -16.68 3.94 -2.35
C ALA A 97 -18.06 4.08 -1.69
N TYR A 98 -18.23 3.52 -0.49
CA TYR A 98 -19.48 3.63 0.28
C TYR A 98 -19.70 5.05 0.79
N LEU A 99 -18.66 5.68 1.35
CA LEU A 99 -18.71 7.05 1.91
C LEU A 99 -18.98 8.11 0.83
N LEU A 100 -18.53 7.87 -0.40
CA LEU A 100 -18.80 8.73 -1.56
C LEU A 100 -20.12 8.40 -2.26
N GLU A 101 -20.78 7.30 -1.86
CA GLU A 101 -21.99 6.75 -2.48
C GLU A 101 -21.80 6.35 -3.97
N ALA A 102 -20.58 5.95 -4.32
CA ALA A 102 -20.19 5.58 -5.67
C ALA A 102 -21.05 4.42 -6.20
N LYS A 103 -21.44 4.51 -7.48
CA LYS A 103 -22.14 3.45 -8.24
C LYS A 103 -21.21 2.73 -9.20
N SER A 104 -20.10 3.33 -9.57
CA SER A 104 -19.06 2.76 -10.45
C SER A 104 -17.67 3.11 -9.94
N VAL A 105 -16.77 2.11 -9.90
CA VAL A 105 -15.39 2.24 -9.41
C VAL A 105 -14.41 1.67 -10.42
N LEU A 106 -13.50 2.51 -10.91
CA LEU A 106 -12.36 2.08 -11.71
C LEU A 106 -11.24 1.57 -10.79
N ILE A 107 -10.70 0.40 -11.09
CA ILE A 107 -9.52 -0.17 -10.40
C ILE A 107 -8.50 -0.66 -11.43
N PRO A 108 -7.19 -0.66 -11.14
CA PRO A 108 -6.22 -1.24 -12.05
C PRO A 108 -6.45 -2.76 -12.26
N GLU A 109 -6.12 -3.27 -13.44
CA GLU A 109 -6.23 -4.72 -13.77
C GLU A 109 -5.35 -5.63 -12.89
N ILE A 110 -4.27 -5.08 -12.34
CA ILE A 110 -3.44 -5.72 -11.31
C ILE A 110 -3.35 -4.75 -10.14
N ALA A 111 -4.04 -5.04 -9.04
CA ALA A 111 -4.23 -4.08 -7.96
C ALA A 111 -4.37 -4.70 -6.58
N TYR A 112 -4.22 -3.85 -5.57
CA TYR A 112 -4.53 -4.22 -4.20
C TYR A 112 -6.01 -4.67 -4.08
N PRO A 113 -6.30 -5.90 -3.57
CA PRO A 113 -7.64 -6.48 -3.64
C PRO A 113 -8.73 -5.68 -2.93
N THR A 114 -8.34 -4.86 -1.94
CA THR A 114 -9.29 -4.08 -1.14
C THR A 114 -10.02 -3.02 -1.96
N TYR A 115 -9.47 -2.55 -3.09
CA TYR A 115 -10.21 -1.62 -3.97
C TYR A 115 -11.49 -2.29 -4.51
N LYS A 116 -11.36 -3.53 -5.02
CA LYS A 116 -12.50 -4.35 -5.47
C LYS A 116 -13.44 -4.66 -4.33
N VAL A 117 -12.92 -5.07 -3.17
CA VAL A 117 -13.76 -5.36 -1.98
C VAL A 117 -14.54 -4.13 -1.53
N GLY A 118 -13.94 -2.94 -1.52
CA GLY A 118 -14.60 -1.70 -1.12
C GLY A 118 -15.72 -1.29 -2.07
N ALA A 119 -15.49 -1.41 -3.39
CA ALA A 119 -16.52 -1.19 -4.41
C ALA A 119 -17.69 -2.18 -4.24
N LEU A 120 -17.39 -3.45 -4.01
CA LEU A 120 -18.39 -4.46 -3.70
C LEU A 120 -19.18 -4.08 -2.43
N LEU A 121 -18.54 -3.75 -1.32
CA LEU A 121 -19.24 -3.32 -0.10
C LEU A 121 -20.19 -2.13 -0.33
N ALA A 122 -19.82 -1.22 -1.24
CA ALA A 122 -20.65 -0.09 -1.67
C ALA A 122 -21.78 -0.47 -2.65
N LYS A 123 -21.83 -1.72 -3.11
CA LYS A 123 -22.68 -2.21 -4.22
C LYS A 123 -22.45 -1.43 -5.52
N ALA A 124 -21.21 -1.00 -5.74
CA ALA A 124 -20.78 -0.34 -6.96
C ALA A 124 -20.35 -1.38 -8.02
N GLU A 125 -20.53 -1.03 -9.28
CA GLU A 125 -19.92 -1.72 -10.41
C GLU A 125 -18.39 -1.57 -10.35
N VAL A 126 -17.66 -2.67 -10.58
CA VAL A 126 -16.20 -2.68 -10.63
C VAL A 126 -15.78 -2.75 -12.09
N ILE A 127 -14.98 -1.78 -12.53
CA ILE A 127 -14.46 -1.72 -13.89
C ILE A 127 -12.92 -1.77 -13.80
N GLU A 128 -12.34 -2.86 -14.29
CA GLU A 128 -10.90 -3.03 -14.34
C GLU A 128 -10.34 -2.24 -15.55
N VAL A 129 -9.35 -1.38 -15.31
CA VAL A 129 -8.77 -0.49 -16.32
C VAL A 129 -7.25 -0.63 -16.40
N GLY A 130 -6.72 -0.45 -17.60
CA GLY A 130 -5.28 -0.34 -17.81
C GLY A 130 -4.71 0.92 -17.17
N ILE A 131 -3.39 1.03 -17.13
CA ILE A 131 -2.73 2.18 -16.48
C ILE A 131 -2.89 3.50 -17.24
N ASP A 132 -3.08 3.43 -18.55
CA ASP A 132 -3.26 4.61 -19.39
C ASP A 132 -4.67 5.18 -19.22
N ALA A 133 -4.76 6.29 -18.47
CA ALA A 133 -6.00 7.00 -18.21
C ALA A 133 -6.67 7.58 -19.48
N HIS A 134 -5.97 7.66 -20.61
CA HIS A 134 -6.59 8.04 -21.89
C HIS A 134 -7.55 6.97 -22.42
N THR A 135 -7.44 5.73 -21.93
CA THR A 135 -8.28 4.60 -22.34
C THR A 135 -9.45 4.32 -21.38
N TRP A 136 -9.52 5.05 -20.27
CA TRP A 136 -10.57 4.84 -19.27
C TRP A 136 -11.94 5.26 -19.80
N PRO A 137 -13.05 4.68 -19.28
CA PRO A 137 -14.39 5.13 -19.61
C PRO A 137 -14.59 6.63 -19.32
N ASP A 138 -15.41 7.30 -20.12
CA ASP A 138 -15.67 8.75 -19.98
C ASP A 138 -16.28 9.14 -18.62
N ARG A 139 -16.93 8.20 -17.94
CA ARG A 139 -17.60 8.42 -16.66
C ARG A 139 -17.37 7.26 -15.70
N ALA A 140 -17.08 7.62 -14.46
CA ALA A 140 -17.16 6.77 -13.28
C ALA A 140 -17.34 7.67 -12.04
N ASP A 141 -17.66 7.10 -10.88
CA ASP A 141 -17.80 7.90 -9.64
C ASP A 141 -16.50 7.97 -8.84
N LEU A 142 -15.69 6.91 -8.91
CA LEU A 142 -14.40 6.79 -8.22
C LEU A 142 -13.39 6.06 -9.11
N ALA A 143 -12.15 6.51 -9.14
CA ALA A 143 -11.03 5.79 -9.75
C ALA A 143 -9.88 5.66 -8.76
N TRP A 144 -9.26 4.47 -8.70
CA TRP A 144 -8.06 4.20 -7.91
C TRP A 144 -6.81 4.19 -8.77
N ILE A 145 -5.78 4.90 -8.32
CA ILE A 145 -4.39 4.69 -8.76
C ILE A 145 -3.53 4.35 -7.54
N ASN A 146 -2.44 3.61 -7.75
CA ASN A 146 -1.52 3.24 -6.69
C ASN A 146 -0.07 3.28 -7.20
N SER A 147 0.72 4.20 -6.65
CA SER A 147 2.09 4.46 -7.09
C SER A 147 3.00 4.85 -5.92
N PRO A 148 4.12 4.14 -5.67
CA PRO A 148 4.47 2.82 -6.21
C PRO A 148 3.38 1.75 -5.96
N SER A 149 3.21 0.84 -6.92
CA SER A 149 2.11 -0.12 -6.93
C SER A 149 2.33 -1.32 -6.00
N ASN A 150 1.27 -1.77 -5.33
CA ASN A 150 1.09 -3.12 -4.80
C ASN A 150 0.14 -3.87 -5.74
N PRO A 151 0.59 -4.97 -6.38
CA PRO A 151 1.76 -5.79 -6.02
C PRO A 151 3.05 -5.51 -6.79
N THR A 152 3.01 -4.72 -7.87
CA THR A 152 4.05 -4.77 -8.92
C THR A 152 5.32 -3.99 -8.60
N GLY A 153 5.26 -3.03 -7.68
CA GLY A 153 6.32 -2.05 -7.47
C GLY A 153 6.45 -1.02 -8.59
N ARG A 154 5.57 -1.03 -9.61
CA ARG A 154 5.58 -0.06 -10.70
C ARG A 154 5.30 1.35 -10.18
N VAL A 155 6.07 2.31 -10.67
CA VAL A 155 5.89 3.75 -10.41
C VAL A 155 5.18 4.37 -11.62
N HIS A 156 4.16 5.18 -11.39
CA HIS A 156 3.56 6.00 -12.44
C HIS A 156 4.53 7.12 -12.84
N SER A 157 4.67 7.33 -14.14
CA SER A 157 5.34 8.51 -14.66
C SER A 157 4.49 9.77 -14.42
N LYS A 158 5.14 10.94 -14.46
CA LYS A 158 4.45 12.22 -14.40
C LYS A 158 3.35 12.35 -15.47
N ALA A 159 3.62 11.94 -16.71
CA ALA A 159 2.64 11.99 -17.80
C ALA A 159 1.41 11.11 -17.53
N GLU A 160 1.59 9.93 -16.91
CA GLU A 160 0.48 9.06 -16.53
C GLU A 160 -0.38 9.69 -15.41
N LEU A 161 0.24 10.36 -14.44
CA LEU A 161 -0.49 11.10 -13.40
C LEU A 161 -1.24 12.31 -13.99
N GLU A 162 -0.63 13.04 -14.92
CA GLU A 162 -1.27 14.16 -15.65
C GLU A 162 -2.47 13.69 -16.49
N ALA A 163 -2.38 12.50 -17.10
CA ALA A 163 -3.49 11.88 -17.81
C ALA A 163 -4.65 11.56 -16.86
N ALA A 164 -4.36 10.99 -15.68
CA ALA A 164 -5.38 10.71 -14.66
C ALA A 164 -6.04 12.00 -14.13
N LEU A 165 -5.28 13.07 -13.92
CA LEU A 165 -5.83 14.39 -13.57
C LEU A 165 -6.72 14.96 -14.68
N THR A 166 -6.28 14.84 -15.93
CA THR A 166 -7.08 15.29 -17.08
C THR A 166 -8.40 14.53 -17.16
N TRP A 167 -8.37 13.22 -16.91
CA TRP A 167 -9.56 12.39 -16.88
C TRP A 167 -10.52 12.81 -15.75
N VAL A 168 -10.06 12.93 -14.50
CA VAL A 168 -10.94 13.23 -13.36
C VAL A 168 -11.62 14.60 -13.49
N ARG A 169 -10.92 15.57 -14.10
CA ARG A 169 -11.45 16.91 -14.37
C ARG A 169 -12.60 16.90 -15.39
N LYS A 170 -12.64 15.90 -16.28
CA LYS A 170 -13.69 15.74 -17.30
C LYS A 170 -14.83 14.83 -16.84
N SER A 171 -14.53 13.78 -16.08
CA SER A 171 -15.50 12.74 -15.73
C SER A 171 -16.46 13.15 -14.60
N GLY A 172 -16.05 14.09 -13.75
CA GLY A 172 -16.78 14.45 -12.53
C GLY A 172 -16.61 13.41 -11.41
N ALA A 173 -15.71 12.45 -11.59
CA ALA A 173 -15.37 11.43 -10.60
C ALA A 173 -14.57 11.99 -9.42
N THR A 174 -14.28 11.13 -8.44
CA THR A 174 -13.16 11.29 -7.50
C THR A 174 -11.99 10.41 -7.97
N LEU A 175 -10.78 10.95 -7.95
CA LEU A 175 -9.54 10.19 -8.15
C LEU A 175 -8.85 9.99 -6.80
N ALA A 176 -8.76 8.73 -6.37
CA ALA A 176 -8.06 8.35 -5.15
C ALA A 176 -6.68 7.77 -5.49
N SER A 177 -5.63 8.49 -5.08
CA SER A 177 -4.23 8.09 -5.22
C SER A 177 -3.75 7.43 -3.93
N ASP A 178 -3.57 6.12 -3.96
CA ASP A 178 -2.95 5.39 -2.84
C ASP A 178 -1.42 5.47 -2.96
N GLU A 179 -0.80 6.22 -2.05
CA GLU A 179 0.61 6.58 -2.05
C GLU A 179 1.33 6.02 -0.81
N CYS A 180 0.81 4.93 -0.24
CA CYS A 180 1.38 4.30 0.96
C CYS A 180 2.85 3.84 0.81
N TYR A 181 3.35 3.74 -0.43
CA TYR A 181 4.69 3.26 -0.74
C TYR A 181 5.62 4.35 -1.29
N LEU A 182 5.16 5.60 -1.36
CA LEU A 182 5.90 6.73 -1.94
C LEU A 182 7.34 6.88 -1.41
N PRO A 183 7.65 6.61 -0.13
CA PRO A 183 9.03 6.72 0.37
C PRO A 183 10.01 5.62 -0.09
N PHE A 184 9.55 4.58 -0.80
CA PHE A 184 10.37 3.40 -1.10
C PHE A 184 10.62 3.25 -2.60
N THR A 185 11.47 4.10 -3.21
CA THR A 185 11.57 4.15 -4.68
C THR A 185 12.91 3.72 -5.27
N ASN A 186 13.93 3.47 -4.43
CA ASN A 186 15.26 3.02 -4.85
C ASN A 186 15.83 3.80 -6.06
N GLY A 187 15.86 5.13 -5.96
CA GLY A 187 16.42 5.98 -7.02
C GLY A 187 15.49 6.27 -8.19
N ILE A 188 14.30 5.64 -8.26
CA ILE A 188 13.23 6.11 -9.15
C ILE A 188 12.57 7.34 -8.52
N GLN A 189 12.33 8.36 -9.33
CA GLN A 189 11.53 9.50 -8.89
C GLN A 189 10.04 9.10 -8.93
N ALA A 190 9.40 9.06 -7.75
CA ALA A 190 7.95 8.94 -7.64
C ALA A 190 7.36 10.28 -7.23
N HIS A 191 6.16 10.55 -7.72
CA HIS A 191 5.46 11.82 -7.52
C HIS A 191 4.15 11.58 -6.78
N SER A 192 3.83 12.50 -5.87
CA SER A 192 2.48 12.56 -5.32
C SER A 192 1.52 13.17 -6.32
N ILE A 193 0.27 12.74 -6.34
CA ILE A 193 -0.77 13.39 -7.15
C ILE A 193 -0.95 14.86 -6.76
N LEU A 194 -0.66 15.24 -5.51
CA LEU A 194 -0.76 16.61 -5.01
C LEU A 194 0.29 17.54 -5.63
N GLU A 195 1.49 17.02 -5.88
CA GLU A 195 2.55 17.73 -6.62
C GLU A 195 2.08 18.03 -8.05
N ILE A 196 1.56 17.00 -8.73
CA ILE A 196 1.15 17.10 -10.14
C ILE A 196 -0.09 18.00 -10.30
N ALA A 197 -0.96 18.03 -9.30
CA ALA A 197 -2.15 18.89 -9.28
C ALA A 197 -1.82 20.39 -9.29
N ASN A 198 -0.61 20.78 -8.89
CA ASN A 198 -0.09 22.15 -8.95
C ASN A 198 -1.09 23.20 -8.41
N GLY A 199 -1.70 22.90 -7.27
CA GLY A 199 -2.62 23.80 -6.55
C GLY A 199 -4.11 23.61 -6.87
N ASP A 200 -4.46 22.90 -7.94
CA ASP A 200 -5.85 22.51 -8.21
C ASP A 200 -6.14 21.12 -7.65
N ASN A 201 -6.44 21.04 -6.34
CA ASN A 201 -6.70 19.78 -5.65
C ASN A 201 -8.17 19.32 -5.71
N ARG A 202 -9.01 19.88 -6.59
CA ARG A 202 -10.41 19.43 -6.71
C ARG A 202 -10.49 17.94 -7.06
N SER A 203 -11.53 17.23 -6.64
CA SER A 203 -11.78 15.82 -7.01
C SER A 203 -10.65 14.81 -6.75
N ILE A 204 -9.57 15.17 -6.05
CA ILE A 204 -8.45 14.27 -5.76
C ILE A 204 -8.35 14.00 -4.27
N LEU A 205 -7.97 12.77 -3.94
CA LEU A 205 -7.65 12.33 -2.58
C LEU A 205 -6.35 11.53 -2.64
N ALA A 206 -5.29 12.00 -1.98
CA ALA A 206 -4.04 11.28 -1.76
C ALA A 206 -4.09 10.57 -0.41
N LEU A 207 -3.92 9.25 -0.40
CA LEU A 207 -3.96 8.41 0.80
C LEU A 207 -2.54 7.99 1.19
N HIS A 208 -2.20 8.18 2.46
CA HIS A 208 -0.91 7.80 3.02
C HIS A 208 -1.07 6.99 4.29
N SER A 209 -0.04 6.21 4.61
CA SER A 209 -0.02 5.34 5.78
C SER A 209 1.34 5.41 6.45
N LEU A 210 1.35 5.53 7.78
CA LEU A 210 2.58 5.42 8.57
C LEU A 210 2.97 3.96 8.83
N SER A 211 2.11 3.01 8.43
CA SER A 211 2.31 1.59 8.68
C SER A 211 3.64 1.06 8.18
N LYS A 212 4.14 1.58 7.05
CA LYS A 212 5.34 1.07 6.38
C LYS A 212 6.52 2.02 6.54
N ARG A 213 6.32 3.32 6.28
CA ARG A 213 7.39 4.33 6.42
C ARG A 213 7.98 4.42 7.82
N SER A 214 7.17 4.15 8.86
CA SER A 214 7.57 4.32 10.26
C SER A 214 7.45 3.02 11.07
N ASN A 215 7.25 1.86 10.43
CA ASN A 215 6.96 0.57 11.08
C ASN A 215 5.74 0.58 12.03
N MET A 216 4.82 1.55 11.86
CA MET A 216 3.65 1.76 12.73
C MET A 216 2.42 0.94 12.31
N ALA A 217 2.59 -0.25 11.75
CA ALA A 217 1.48 -1.03 11.19
C ALA A 217 0.42 -1.38 12.25
N GLY A 218 0.85 -1.73 13.47
CA GLY A 218 -0.03 -2.00 14.60
C GLY A 218 -0.71 -0.76 15.19
N TYR A 219 -0.18 0.44 14.94
CA TYR A 219 -0.69 1.69 15.53
C TYR A 219 -1.91 2.21 14.77
N ARG A 220 -2.14 1.71 13.55
CA ARG A 220 -3.31 2.07 12.73
C ARG A 220 -3.36 3.57 12.42
N GLY A 221 -2.20 4.21 12.21
CA GLY A 221 -2.08 5.61 11.83
C GLY A 221 -1.95 5.80 10.31
N ALA A 222 -2.85 6.59 9.73
CA ALA A 222 -2.88 6.95 8.31
C ALA A 222 -3.65 8.26 8.13
N PHE A 223 -3.64 8.82 6.92
CA PHE A 223 -4.39 10.04 6.60
C PHE A 223 -4.74 10.11 5.11
N VAL A 224 -5.67 11.01 4.81
CA VAL A 224 -6.00 11.43 3.45
C VAL A 224 -5.81 12.95 3.32
N ALA A 225 -5.34 13.41 2.17
CA ALA A 225 -5.16 14.81 1.83
C ALA A 225 -5.71 15.10 0.42
N GLY A 226 -6.12 16.33 0.13
CA GLY A 226 -6.67 16.69 -1.20
C GLY A 226 -7.84 17.66 -1.11
N ASP A 227 -8.85 17.45 -1.95
CA ASP A 227 -10.01 18.34 -2.10
C ASP A 227 -10.68 18.66 -0.76
N SER A 228 -10.61 19.93 -0.33
CA SER A 228 -11.19 20.42 0.93
C SER A 228 -12.69 20.12 1.05
N LYS A 229 -13.44 20.11 -0.06
CA LYS A 229 -14.89 19.79 -0.06
C LYS A 229 -15.13 18.30 0.14
N LEU A 230 -14.34 17.44 -0.50
CA LEU A 230 -14.43 15.99 -0.29
C LEU A 230 -14.04 15.64 1.14
N ILE A 231 -12.96 16.26 1.66
CA ILE A 231 -12.51 16.03 3.03
C ILE A 231 -13.55 16.51 4.05
N ALA A 232 -14.18 17.66 3.84
CA ALA A 232 -15.27 18.14 4.69
C ALA A 232 -16.46 17.15 4.71
N ARG A 233 -16.87 16.62 3.54
CA ARG A 233 -17.92 15.59 3.45
C ARG A 233 -17.52 14.31 4.21
N LEU A 234 -16.30 13.83 3.99
CA LEU A 234 -15.78 12.64 4.69
C LEU A 234 -15.74 12.87 6.20
N LEU A 235 -15.28 14.04 6.66
CA LEU A 235 -15.24 14.40 8.07
C LEU A 235 -16.63 14.37 8.71
N GLU A 236 -17.65 14.95 8.06
CA GLU A 236 -19.02 14.97 8.56
C GLU A 236 -19.56 13.54 8.78
N ILE A 237 -19.44 12.68 7.77
CA ILE A 237 -19.88 11.28 7.86
C ILE A 237 -19.13 10.56 8.99
N ARG A 238 -17.81 10.75 9.08
CA ARG A 238 -16.95 10.11 10.09
C ARG A 238 -17.28 10.56 11.52
N LYS A 239 -17.75 11.79 11.73
CA LYS A 239 -18.26 12.26 13.03
C LYS A 239 -19.48 11.44 13.45
N HIS A 240 -20.43 11.23 12.54
CA HIS A 240 -21.62 10.43 12.82
C HIS A 240 -21.31 8.94 13.04
N MET A 241 -20.27 8.41 12.37
CA MET A 241 -19.82 7.03 12.53
C MET A 241 -18.91 6.81 13.76
N GLY A 242 -18.52 7.87 14.48
CA GLY A 242 -17.62 7.76 15.62
C GLY A 242 -16.18 7.35 15.25
N MET A 243 -15.73 7.65 14.02
CA MET A 243 -14.41 7.22 13.50
C MET A 243 -13.29 8.13 14.00
N MET A 244 -13.04 8.09 15.30
CA MET A 244 -12.05 8.91 15.99
C MET A 244 -10.75 8.14 16.18
N LEU A 245 -9.64 8.66 15.63
CA LEU A 245 -8.32 8.10 15.86
C LEU A 245 -7.86 8.41 17.29
N ALA A 246 -7.37 7.40 18.03
CA ALA A 246 -6.96 7.58 19.42
C ALA A 246 -5.84 8.65 19.57
N LEU A 247 -5.96 9.55 20.56
CA LEU A 247 -5.01 10.65 20.76
C LEU A 247 -3.54 10.21 20.90
N PRO A 248 -3.20 9.11 21.61
CA PRO A 248 -1.81 8.65 21.67
C PRO A 248 -1.24 8.33 20.28
N ILE A 249 -2.06 7.76 19.39
CA ILE A 249 -1.67 7.49 18.00
C ILE A 249 -1.53 8.78 17.21
N GLN A 250 -2.39 9.77 17.45
CA GLN A 250 -2.28 11.09 16.82
C GLN A 250 -0.95 11.76 17.16
N ASN A 251 -0.55 11.72 18.43
CA ASN A 251 0.72 12.29 18.89
C ASN A 251 1.92 11.52 18.30
N SER A 252 1.88 10.19 18.31
CA SER A 252 2.90 9.36 17.64
C SER A 252 3.00 9.63 16.13
N MET A 253 1.88 9.90 15.45
CA MET A 253 1.89 10.28 14.04
C MET A 253 2.57 11.64 13.83
N ALA A 254 2.27 12.63 14.68
CA ALA A 254 2.84 13.96 14.54
C ALA A 254 4.37 13.95 14.63
N ILE A 255 4.93 13.25 15.63
CA ILE A 255 6.40 13.14 15.78
C ILE A 255 7.04 12.29 14.67
N ALA A 256 6.34 11.24 14.21
CA ALA A 256 6.82 10.40 13.11
C ALA A 256 6.85 11.12 11.75
N LEU A 257 6.03 12.16 11.56
CA LEU A 257 6.02 12.96 10.34
C LEU A 257 7.09 14.06 10.35
N SER A 258 7.57 14.48 11.53
CA SER A 258 8.64 15.47 11.67
C SER A 258 10.06 14.93 11.48
N ASP A 259 10.23 13.61 11.32
CA ASP A 259 11.52 12.98 11.06
C ASP A 259 11.50 12.12 9.78
N HIS A 260 12.54 12.28 8.96
CA HIS A 260 12.74 11.52 7.73
C HIS A 260 13.89 10.51 7.85
N SER A 261 14.77 10.67 8.84
CA SER A 261 15.96 9.81 8.99
C SER A 261 15.59 8.34 9.20
N HIS A 262 14.58 8.05 10.03
CA HIS A 262 14.11 6.66 10.22
C HIS A 262 13.51 6.06 8.94
N VAL A 263 12.92 6.88 8.07
CA VAL A 263 12.33 6.42 6.80
C VAL A 263 13.43 6.05 5.82
N GLU A 264 14.48 6.87 5.71
CA GLU A 264 15.65 6.59 4.87
C GLU A 264 16.37 5.32 5.31
N MET A 265 16.60 5.15 6.62
CA MET A 265 17.16 3.92 7.18
C MET A 265 16.32 2.69 6.84
N GLN A 266 15.00 2.80 6.99
CA GLN A 266 14.08 1.70 6.68
C GLN A 266 14.02 1.40 5.18
N ALA A 267 14.04 2.42 4.32
CA ALA A 267 14.12 2.25 2.87
C ALA A 267 15.41 1.54 2.45
N GLY A 268 16.54 1.89 3.06
CA GLY A 268 17.84 1.23 2.84
C GLY A 268 17.83 -0.26 3.20
N LYS A 269 17.15 -0.63 4.29
CA LYS A 269 16.93 -2.04 4.65
C LYS A 269 16.14 -2.78 3.59
N TYR A 270 14.99 -2.25 3.18
CA TYR A 270 14.18 -2.87 2.13
C TYR A 270 14.92 -3.00 0.81
N GLN A 271 15.76 -2.01 0.48
CA GLN A 271 16.59 -2.08 -0.72
C GLN A 271 17.65 -3.18 -0.64
N THR A 272 18.33 -3.32 0.49
CA THR A 272 19.30 -4.40 0.71
C THR A 272 18.62 -5.77 0.58
N ARG A 273 17.44 -5.94 1.20
CA ARG A 273 16.64 -7.17 1.11
C ARG A 273 16.21 -7.47 -0.33
N ARG A 274 15.83 -6.44 -1.08
CA ARG A 274 15.46 -6.55 -2.50
C ARG A 274 16.61 -7.10 -3.33
N VAL A 275 17.81 -6.55 -3.19
CA VAL A 275 19.01 -7.00 -3.94
C VAL A 275 19.32 -8.47 -3.65
N VAL A 276 19.26 -8.88 -2.38
CA VAL A 276 19.54 -10.26 -1.96
C VAL A 276 18.56 -11.25 -2.60
N LEU A 277 17.25 -11.01 -2.49
CA LEU A 277 16.24 -11.89 -3.08
C LEU A 277 16.26 -11.84 -4.60
N ALA A 278 16.36 -10.65 -5.21
CA ALA A 278 16.32 -10.50 -6.66
C ALA A 278 17.40 -11.34 -7.35
N LYS A 279 18.62 -11.35 -6.79
CA LYS A 279 19.71 -12.19 -7.31
C LYS A 279 19.34 -13.68 -7.29
N ALA A 280 18.79 -14.18 -6.18
CA ALA A 280 18.41 -15.58 -6.05
C ALA A 280 17.27 -15.96 -6.99
N LEU A 281 16.26 -15.09 -7.12
CA LEU A 281 15.11 -15.29 -7.99
C LEU A 281 15.52 -15.36 -9.47
N ILE A 282 16.36 -14.42 -9.93
CA ILE A 282 16.85 -14.40 -11.32
C ILE A 282 17.61 -15.68 -11.65
N GLU A 283 18.49 -16.14 -10.76
CA GLU A 283 19.24 -17.39 -10.95
C GLU A 283 18.33 -18.62 -10.95
N ALA A 284 17.20 -18.56 -10.22
CA ALA A 284 16.15 -19.58 -10.24
C ALA A 284 15.23 -19.51 -11.48
N GLY A 285 15.55 -18.64 -12.45
CA GLY A 285 14.79 -18.50 -13.69
C GLY A 285 13.57 -17.59 -13.59
N PHE A 286 13.39 -16.85 -12.48
CA PHE A 286 12.34 -15.84 -12.41
C PHE A 286 12.73 -14.58 -13.20
N LYS A 287 11.79 -14.09 -14.01
CA LYS A 287 11.81 -12.73 -14.55
C LYS A 287 11.13 -11.80 -13.56
N ILE A 288 11.84 -10.77 -13.09
CA ILE A 288 11.29 -9.69 -12.25
C ILE A 288 10.76 -8.59 -13.18
N GLU A 289 9.56 -8.09 -12.89
CA GLU A 289 8.96 -6.97 -13.63
C GLU A 289 8.68 -5.80 -12.70
N PHE A 290 9.10 -4.60 -13.16
CA PHE A 290 9.12 -3.39 -12.36
C PHE A 290 9.89 -3.65 -11.06
N SER A 291 9.22 -3.62 -9.90
CA SER A 291 9.81 -4.00 -8.62
C SER A 291 11.11 -3.27 -8.31
N GLU A 292 11.31 -2.05 -8.80
CA GLU A 292 12.36 -1.16 -8.31
C GLU A 292 11.86 -0.35 -7.11
N ALA A 293 10.56 -0.15 -6.97
CA ALA A 293 9.93 0.58 -5.88
C ALA A 293 8.94 -0.27 -5.06
N GLY A 294 8.44 0.29 -3.97
CA GLY A 294 7.55 -0.36 -3.01
C GLY A 294 8.24 -1.38 -2.11
N LEU A 295 7.46 -2.35 -1.63
CA LEU A 295 7.89 -3.36 -0.65
C LEU A 295 7.81 -4.79 -1.19
N TYR A 296 7.65 -4.93 -2.49
CA TYR A 296 7.37 -6.21 -3.12
C TYR A 296 8.27 -6.45 -4.32
N ILE A 297 8.63 -7.71 -4.53
CA ILE A 297 9.11 -8.22 -5.80
C ILE A 297 7.95 -8.93 -6.48
N TRP A 298 7.72 -8.57 -7.74
CA TRP A 298 6.74 -9.15 -8.64
C TRP A 298 7.48 -9.89 -9.75
N CYS A 299 7.33 -11.21 -9.79
CA CYS A 299 8.13 -12.04 -10.68
C CYS A 299 7.40 -13.28 -11.18
N SER A 300 7.85 -13.80 -12.32
CA SER A 300 7.26 -14.96 -13.01
C SER A 300 8.33 -15.94 -13.49
N ARG A 301 8.02 -17.23 -13.48
CA ARG A 301 8.77 -18.30 -14.16
C ARG A 301 8.10 -18.79 -15.44
N ASP A 302 7.18 -17.98 -15.99
CA ASP A 302 6.32 -18.36 -17.12
C ASP A 302 5.58 -19.69 -16.86
N GLU A 303 5.07 -19.84 -15.65
CA GLU A 303 4.28 -20.98 -15.19
C GLU A 303 3.05 -20.46 -14.42
N SER A 304 2.16 -21.35 -13.98
CA SER A 304 1.05 -20.92 -13.10
C SER A 304 1.61 -20.38 -11.78
N ASP A 305 1.05 -19.28 -11.29
CA ASP A 305 1.36 -18.71 -9.98
C ASP A 305 1.33 -19.75 -8.84
N TRP A 306 0.37 -20.68 -8.87
CA TRP A 306 0.27 -21.78 -7.89
C TRP A 306 1.39 -22.82 -8.02
N GLN A 307 1.96 -23.03 -9.20
CA GLN A 307 3.15 -23.87 -9.36
C GLN A 307 4.35 -23.20 -8.69
N SER A 308 4.54 -21.89 -8.89
CA SER A 308 5.57 -21.14 -8.19
C SER A 308 5.33 -21.12 -6.68
N VAL A 309 4.10 -20.92 -6.20
CA VAL A 309 3.75 -21.00 -4.77
C VAL A 309 4.08 -22.39 -4.20
N ALA A 310 3.77 -23.47 -4.92
CA ALA A 310 4.11 -24.84 -4.51
C ALA A 310 5.63 -25.02 -4.37
N TRP A 311 6.39 -24.54 -5.34
CA TRP A 311 7.84 -24.59 -5.35
C TRP A 311 8.45 -23.83 -4.15
N PHE A 312 7.97 -22.61 -3.85
CA PHE A 312 8.41 -21.89 -2.64
C PHE A 312 8.04 -22.65 -1.36
N ALA A 313 6.86 -23.25 -1.31
CA ALA A 313 6.42 -24.01 -0.14
C ALA A 313 7.29 -25.24 0.12
N ASP A 314 7.80 -25.91 -0.93
CA ASP A 314 8.81 -26.98 -0.81
C ASP A 314 10.11 -26.49 -0.15
N LEU A 315 10.44 -25.20 -0.27
CA LEU A 315 11.62 -24.57 0.32
C LEU A 315 11.34 -23.99 1.73
N GLY A 316 10.15 -24.22 2.28
CA GLY A 316 9.76 -23.63 3.57
C GLY A 316 9.38 -22.15 3.50
N ILE A 317 9.10 -21.62 2.31
CA ILE A 317 8.81 -20.21 2.05
C ILE A 317 7.35 -20.07 1.60
N LEU A 318 6.61 -19.11 2.16
CA LEU A 318 5.28 -18.75 1.67
C LEU A 318 5.35 -17.44 0.88
N VAL A 319 4.80 -17.43 -0.34
CA VAL A 319 4.63 -16.24 -1.20
C VAL A 319 3.16 -16.09 -1.57
N THR A 320 2.77 -14.97 -2.18
CA THR A 320 1.37 -14.76 -2.61
C THR A 320 1.21 -15.04 -4.11
N PRO A 321 0.22 -15.84 -4.55
CA PRO A 321 -0.11 -16.00 -5.96
C PRO A 321 -0.58 -14.66 -6.54
N GLY A 322 -0.19 -14.39 -7.77
CA GLY A 322 -0.51 -13.14 -8.44
C GLY A 322 -1.98 -13.04 -8.83
N SER A 323 -2.68 -14.16 -9.00
CA SER A 323 -4.12 -14.20 -9.28
C SER A 323 -4.97 -13.52 -8.20
N PHE A 324 -4.44 -13.34 -6.97
CA PHE A 324 -5.12 -12.56 -5.93
C PHE A 324 -5.23 -11.07 -6.27
N TYR A 325 -4.35 -10.55 -7.12
CA TYR A 325 -4.29 -9.14 -7.48
C TYR A 325 -5.00 -8.83 -8.80
N GLY A 326 -5.51 -9.84 -9.50
CA GLY A 326 -6.18 -9.72 -10.80
C GLY A 326 -5.87 -10.90 -11.70
N VAL A 327 -6.75 -11.16 -12.67
CA VAL A 327 -6.60 -12.31 -13.59
C VAL A 327 -5.31 -12.26 -14.41
N LYS A 328 -4.81 -11.06 -14.71
CA LYS A 328 -3.53 -10.85 -15.41
C LYS A 328 -2.29 -11.18 -14.55
N GLY A 329 -2.48 -11.48 -13.26
CA GLY A 329 -1.41 -11.90 -12.36
C GLY A 329 -1.24 -13.41 -12.23
N ASP A 330 -2.02 -14.24 -12.92
CA ASP A 330 -2.06 -15.71 -12.75
C ASP A 330 -0.76 -16.46 -13.10
N ARG A 331 0.25 -15.76 -13.65
CA ARG A 331 1.60 -16.28 -13.93
C ARG A 331 2.68 -15.66 -13.06
N PHE A 332 2.31 -14.84 -12.08
CA PHE A 332 3.24 -14.11 -11.24
C PHE A 332 3.06 -14.49 -9.77
N VAL A 333 4.11 -14.27 -8.99
CA VAL A 333 4.02 -14.26 -7.52
C VAL A 333 4.46 -12.92 -6.98
N ARG A 334 3.87 -12.52 -5.85
CA ARG A 334 4.31 -11.37 -5.07
C ARG A 334 5.08 -11.84 -3.84
N ILE A 335 6.28 -11.31 -3.68
CA ILE A 335 7.19 -11.62 -2.58
C ILE A 335 7.42 -10.35 -1.76
N ALA A 336 7.10 -10.37 -0.47
CA ALA A 336 7.27 -9.22 0.43
C ALA A 336 8.72 -9.10 0.93
N LEU A 337 9.20 -7.85 1.01
CA LEU A 337 10.53 -7.50 1.54
C LEU A 337 10.53 -7.22 3.04
N THR A 338 9.44 -7.56 3.73
CA THR A 338 9.20 -7.14 5.10
C THR A 338 9.60 -8.15 6.16
N ALA A 339 10.22 -9.27 5.77
CA ALA A 339 10.86 -10.22 6.69
C ALA A 339 12.22 -9.69 7.18
N SER A 340 12.79 -10.33 8.22
CA SER A 340 14.08 -9.93 8.79
C SER A 340 15.24 -10.22 7.83
N ASP A 341 16.38 -9.58 8.06
CA ASP A 341 17.56 -9.76 7.20
C ASP A 341 18.04 -11.22 7.20
N GLU A 342 17.92 -11.92 8.34
CA GLU A 342 18.22 -13.35 8.46
C GLU A 342 17.27 -14.20 7.63
N ASN A 343 15.97 -13.93 7.70
CA ASN A 343 14.97 -14.68 6.93
C ASN A 343 15.10 -14.42 5.43
N ILE A 344 15.40 -13.18 5.02
CA ILE A 344 15.66 -12.82 3.63
C ILE A 344 16.92 -13.55 3.11
N SER A 345 18.00 -13.55 3.89
CA SER A 345 19.23 -14.25 3.54
C SER A 345 19.03 -15.78 3.48
N SER A 346 18.28 -16.34 4.44
CA SER A 346 17.93 -17.77 4.45
C SER A 346 17.08 -18.15 3.25
N ALA A 347 16.05 -17.36 2.91
CA ALA A 347 15.22 -17.60 1.73
C ALA A 347 16.06 -17.59 0.44
N ALA A 348 16.94 -16.59 0.27
CA ALA A 348 17.84 -16.54 -0.88
C ALA A 348 18.76 -17.76 -0.96
N SER A 349 19.34 -18.22 0.16
CA SER A 349 20.18 -19.41 0.19
C SER A 349 19.41 -20.68 -0.21
N ARG A 350 18.19 -20.89 0.30
CA ARG A 350 17.36 -22.05 -0.07
C ARG A 350 16.99 -22.06 -1.55
N ILE A 351 16.69 -20.87 -2.10
CA ILE A 351 16.46 -20.70 -3.54
C ILE A 351 17.71 -21.10 -4.33
N PHE A 352 18.90 -20.66 -3.92
CA PHE A 352 20.15 -21.05 -4.59
C PHE A 352 20.46 -22.54 -4.52
N GLU A 353 20.20 -23.18 -3.37
CA GLU A 353 20.42 -24.61 -3.18
C GLU A 353 19.50 -25.45 -4.06
N ALA A 354 18.23 -25.06 -4.21
CA ALA A 354 17.27 -25.75 -5.08
C ALA A 354 17.79 -25.85 -6.53
N ILE A 355 18.39 -24.78 -7.05
CA ILE A 355 18.93 -24.73 -8.43
C ILE A 355 20.12 -25.68 -8.61
N LYS A 356 20.92 -25.92 -7.57
CA LYS A 356 22.09 -26.82 -7.63
C LYS A 356 21.70 -28.30 -7.68
N HIS A 357 20.51 -28.64 -7.18
CA HIS A 357 20.01 -30.02 -7.20
C HIS A 357 19.27 -30.38 -8.50
N ASP A 358 18.82 -29.38 -9.26
CA ASP A 358 18.17 -29.53 -10.56
C ASP A 358 19.15 -29.57 -11.76
N LYS A 359 20.44 -29.30 -11.53
CA LYS A 359 21.53 -29.43 -12.52
C LYS A 359 22.37 -30.66 -12.23
#